data_AF-A0A2V9DI36-F1
#
_entry.id   AF-A0A2V9DI36-F1
#
_cell.length_a   1.000
_cell.length_b   1.000
_cell.length_c   1.000
_cell.angle_alpha   90.00
_cell.angle_beta   90.00
_cell.angle_gamma   90.00
#
_symmetry.space_group_name_H-M   'P 1'
#
loop_
_entity.id
_entity.type
_entity.pdbx_description
1 polymer ?
#
loop_
_entity_poly.entity_id
_entity_poly.type
_entity_poly.pdbx_seq_one_letter_code
_entity_poly.pdbx_strand_id
1 'polypeptide(L)'
;MSLRSKPGFLSAVGIFAACLVSVMSAIGQTDSAQKPLMSEQAFKDVQVLRGVPASEFIETMGFFAVSLTANCTTCHGDASAGSWEHYADNTPLKQAARRMVVMMNSINQANFGGKREVTCYTCHRGDRTPRVTPTIADVYNSTFNPIEPDQLLPPASTEPSADQILDKYIQALGGAQQLAKLTSFAIKGTSQAYAELAYPFELYAKAPNQLTTITHTEAGDRTTVYDGRNGWVAMPTDDKPIPLLPLIQGDLIGAKLDATICFPTAIKQALAQWRVSTPITVNDKDVEVVQGTADGGRTPVNLYFDSKTGLLVRQVRYTDTKVGLSATQIDYDDYRDVAGVKMPYKWTTSWLDGQTVFTVTQMQPNVSIDAAKFAKPAPPKPANP
;
A
#
# COMPACT_ATOMS: atom_id res chain seq x y z
N MET A 1 -8.42 -47.17 29.59
CA MET A 1 -7.69 -48.34 30.13
C MET A 1 -6.46 -47.84 30.86
N SER A 2 -6.52 -47.92 32.19
CA SER A 2 -5.36 -47.88 33.09
C SER A 2 -4.42 -49.04 32.79
N LEU A 3 -3.12 -48.87 33.00
CA LEU A 3 -2.33 -49.79 33.84
C LEU A 3 -0.91 -49.25 34.08
N ARG A 4 -0.72 -48.73 35.30
CA ARG A 4 0.54 -48.64 36.02
C ARG A 4 0.90 -50.04 36.53
N SER A 5 2.17 -50.44 36.48
CA SER A 5 2.80 -51.21 37.56
C SER A 5 4.34 -51.15 37.47
N LYS A 6 4.96 -50.83 38.62
CA LYS A 6 6.36 -51.05 39.02
C LYS A 6 6.35 -52.24 40.01
N PRO A 7 7.43 -52.56 40.77
CA PRO A 7 8.82 -52.96 40.45
C PRO A 7 9.23 -54.27 41.20
N GLY A 8 10.49 -54.71 41.11
CA GLY A 8 11.14 -55.61 42.08
C GLY A 8 12.66 -55.66 41.84
N PHE A 9 13.53 -55.11 42.70
CA PHE A 9 14.07 -55.56 44.00
C PHE A 9 15.08 -56.73 43.95
N LEU A 10 16.26 -56.47 44.56
CA LEU A 10 17.29 -57.33 45.20
C LEU A 10 18.70 -57.03 44.65
N SER A 11 19.51 -56.17 45.27
CA SER A 11 20.37 -56.39 46.46
C SER A 11 21.31 -57.60 46.39
N ALA A 12 22.62 -57.32 46.27
CA ALA A 12 23.67 -58.12 46.88
C ALA A 12 24.87 -57.20 47.20
N VAL A 13 25.09 -57.01 48.51
CA VAL A 13 26.25 -56.35 49.11
C VAL A 13 27.35 -57.41 49.28
N GLY A 14 28.59 -57.08 48.90
CA GLY A 14 29.77 -57.89 49.17
C GLY A 14 31.00 -57.00 49.36
N ILE A 15 31.35 -56.77 50.64
CA ILE A 15 32.54 -56.05 51.09
C ILE A 15 33.72 -57.03 51.10
N PHE A 16 34.82 -56.71 50.42
CA PHE A 16 36.16 -57.21 50.74
C PHE A 16 37.18 -56.08 50.62
N ALA A 17 37.99 -55.96 51.67
CA ALA A 17 38.89 -54.86 51.91
C ALA A 17 40.27 -55.05 51.25
N ALA A 18 40.85 -53.90 50.88
CA ALA A 18 42.27 -53.55 50.89
C ALA A 18 43.25 -54.32 49.97
N CYS A 19 43.58 -53.70 48.83
CA CYS A 19 44.97 -53.54 48.38
C CYS A 19 45.13 -52.14 47.74
N LEU A 20 45.89 -51.28 48.42
CA LEU A 20 46.34 -49.97 47.94
C LEU A 20 47.31 -50.15 46.76
N VAL A 21 46.89 -49.79 45.56
CA VAL A 21 47.81 -49.35 44.49
C VAL A 21 47.18 -48.14 43.81
N SER A 22 47.79 -46.99 44.03
CA SER A 22 47.49 -45.72 43.38
C SER A 22 47.74 -45.83 41.88
N VAL A 23 46.69 -45.74 41.06
CA VAL A 23 46.81 -45.38 39.64
C VAL A 23 45.91 -44.18 39.41
N MET A 24 46.56 -43.07 39.09
CA MET A 24 45.97 -41.76 38.87
C MET A 24 44.88 -41.83 37.79
N SER A 25 43.72 -41.25 38.11
CA SER A 25 42.73 -40.82 37.13
C SER A 25 43.37 -39.83 36.16
N ALA A 26 43.58 -40.24 34.91
CA ALA A 26 43.77 -39.31 33.80
C ALA A 26 42.45 -39.24 33.00
N ILE A 27 41.47 -38.51 33.54
CA ILE A 27 40.44 -37.88 32.70
C ILE A 27 41.06 -36.56 32.24
N GLY A 28 41.92 -36.62 31.23
CA GLY A 28 42.27 -35.47 30.39
C GLY A 28 41.60 -35.70 29.03
N GLN A 29 41.00 -34.72 28.35
CA GLN A 29 41.01 -33.29 28.52
C GLN A 29 39.58 -32.78 28.23
N THR A 30 39.14 -31.82 29.02
CA THR A 30 38.10 -30.88 28.65
C THR A 30 38.45 -30.21 27.33
N ASP A 31 37.53 -30.22 26.38
CA ASP A 31 37.55 -29.40 25.17
C ASP A 31 38.03 -27.98 25.51
N SER A 32 39.16 -27.56 24.94
CA SER A 32 39.55 -26.17 24.95
C SER A 32 38.56 -25.40 24.08
N ALA A 33 37.58 -24.75 24.70
CA ALA A 33 36.71 -23.81 24.00
C ALA A 33 37.58 -22.69 23.39
N GLN A 34 37.84 -22.80 22.09
CA GLN A 34 38.67 -21.86 21.35
C GLN A 34 37.98 -20.48 21.40
N LYS A 35 38.69 -19.46 21.91
CA LYS A 35 38.11 -18.11 22.04
C LYS A 35 37.68 -17.61 20.65
N PRO A 36 36.44 -17.13 20.48
CA PRO A 36 35.93 -16.72 19.17
C PRO A 36 36.73 -15.52 18.64
N LEU A 37 37.09 -15.57 17.35
CA LEU A 37 37.70 -14.45 16.63
C LEU A 37 36.66 -13.33 16.50
N MET A 38 36.99 -12.13 16.97
CA MET A 38 36.05 -11.01 16.97
C MET A 38 36.07 -10.27 15.63
N SER A 39 34.94 -9.66 15.27
CA SER A 39 34.72 -8.95 14.01
C SER A 39 35.81 -7.92 13.68
N GLU A 40 36.21 -7.09 14.64
CA GLU A 40 37.23 -6.04 14.47
C GLU A 40 38.66 -6.58 14.38
N GLN A 41 38.86 -7.86 14.72
CA GLN A 41 40.13 -8.56 14.55
C GLN A 41 40.19 -9.25 13.18
N ALA A 42 39.05 -9.72 12.68
CA ALA A 42 38.93 -10.42 11.40
C ALA A 42 38.79 -9.48 10.20
N PHE A 43 38.10 -8.35 10.36
CA PHE A 43 37.67 -7.49 9.25
C PHE A 43 38.14 -6.04 9.42
N LYS A 44 38.35 -5.36 8.29
CA LYS A 44 38.76 -3.95 8.25
C LYS A 44 37.54 -3.02 8.31
N ASP A 45 37.70 -1.84 8.91
CA ASP A 45 36.67 -0.78 9.01
C ASP A 45 35.34 -1.22 9.67
N VAL A 46 35.42 -2.05 10.71
CA VAL A 46 34.27 -2.40 11.56
C VAL A 46 33.97 -1.25 12.53
N GLN A 47 32.77 -0.68 12.44
CA GLN A 47 32.36 0.50 13.22
C GLN A 47 31.26 0.20 14.23
N VAL A 48 30.04 -0.11 13.76
CA VAL A 48 28.85 -0.29 14.62
C VAL A 48 28.61 -1.73 15.07
N LEU A 49 29.30 -2.71 14.46
CA LEU A 49 29.19 -4.14 14.76
C LEU A 49 30.50 -4.67 15.38
N ARG A 50 31.16 -3.89 16.24
CA ARG A 50 32.37 -4.34 16.94
C ARG A 50 32.00 -5.22 18.13
N GLY A 51 32.91 -6.11 18.55
CA GLY A 51 32.72 -6.96 19.73
C GLY A 51 31.79 -8.16 19.52
N VAL A 52 31.35 -8.42 18.28
CA VAL A 52 30.63 -9.64 17.91
C VAL A 52 31.60 -10.68 17.31
N PRO A 53 31.34 -11.99 17.43
CA PRO A 53 32.09 -13.02 16.72
C PRO A 53 32.10 -12.80 15.20
N ALA A 54 33.20 -13.15 14.54
CA ALA A 54 33.36 -12.96 13.10
C ALA A 54 32.31 -13.72 12.27
N SER A 55 31.85 -14.88 12.75
CA SER A 55 30.75 -15.64 12.14
C SER A 55 29.42 -14.88 12.21
N GLU A 56 29.09 -14.32 13.37
CA GLU A 56 27.88 -13.51 13.58
C GLU A 56 27.90 -12.23 12.72
N PHE A 57 29.08 -11.62 12.55
CA PHE A 57 29.25 -10.48 11.64
C PHE A 57 28.87 -10.84 10.20
N ILE A 58 29.30 -12.01 9.71
CA ILE A 58 28.95 -12.47 8.35
C ILE A 58 27.46 -12.82 8.24
N GLU A 59 26.88 -13.48 9.25
CA GLU A 59 25.44 -13.74 9.31
C GLU A 59 24.62 -12.44 9.29
N THR A 60 25.10 -11.39 9.95
CA THR A 60 24.48 -10.07 9.93
C THR A 60 24.43 -9.48 8.52
N MET A 61 25.47 -9.70 7.69
CA MET A 61 25.44 -9.27 6.28
C MET A 61 24.36 -10.01 5.49
N GLY A 62 24.17 -11.31 5.74
CA GLY A 62 23.06 -12.08 5.17
C GLY A 62 21.70 -11.54 5.59
N PHE A 63 21.54 -11.14 6.85
CA PHE A 63 20.31 -10.52 7.34
C PHE A 63 20.02 -9.16 6.69
N PHE A 64 21.06 -8.35 6.43
CA PHE A 64 20.90 -7.12 5.64
C PHE A 64 20.47 -7.44 4.21
N ALA A 65 21.13 -8.40 3.54
CA ALA A 65 20.79 -8.78 2.17
C ALA A 65 19.31 -9.20 2.03
N VAL A 66 18.81 -10.05 2.92
CA VAL A 66 17.41 -10.52 2.87
C VAL A 66 16.42 -9.43 3.27
N SER A 67 16.79 -8.51 4.18
CA SER A 67 15.90 -7.44 4.61
C SER A 67 15.67 -6.40 3.51
N LEU A 68 16.70 -6.11 2.71
CA LEU A 68 16.68 -5.04 1.69
C LEU A 68 16.50 -5.56 0.25
N THR A 69 16.42 -6.87 0.03
CA THR A 69 16.52 -7.52 -1.30
C THR A 69 17.73 -7.00 -2.08
N ALA A 70 18.89 -7.04 -1.42
CA ALA A 70 20.16 -6.57 -1.95
C ALA A 70 21.18 -7.71 -2.02
N ASN A 71 22.22 -7.53 -2.83
CA ASN A 71 23.37 -8.42 -2.86
C ASN A 71 24.62 -7.74 -2.28
N CYS A 72 25.73 -8.47 -2.18
CA CYS A 72 26.97 -7.97 -1.59
C CYS A 72 27.51 -6.72 -2.31
N THR A 73 27.54 -6.74 -3.65
CA THR A 73 28.07 -5.61 -4.44
C THR A 73 27.19 -4.37 -4.36
N THR A 74 25.89 -4.52 -4.09
CA THR A 74 24.98 -3.39 -3.86
C THR A 74 25.51 -2.46 -2.76
N CYS A 75 26.03 -3.01 -1.68
CA CYS A 75 26.55 -2.21 -0.55
C CYS A 75 28.07 -2.03 -0.61
N HIS A 76 28.81 -3.03 -1.08
CA HIS A 76 30.28 -3.05 -1.08
C HIS A 76 30.92 -2.58 -2.40
N GLY A 77 30.12 -2.25 -3.43
CA GLY A 77 30.57 -1.79 -4.74
C GLY A 77 31.02 -2.93 -5.66
N ASP A 78 31.01 -2.70 -6.98
CA ASP A 78 31.32 -3.73 -7.98
C ASP A 78 32.75 -4.26 -7.88
N ALA A 79 33.70 -3.41 -7.45
CA ALA A 79 35.09 -3.80 -7.22
C ALA A 79 35.23 -4.94 -6.18
N SER A 80 34.26 -5.09 -5.28
CA SER A 80 34.24 -6.17 -4.28
C SER A 80 33.96 -7.56 -4.87
N ALA A 81 33.41 -7.65 -6.09
CA ALA A 81 33.14 -8.95 -6.73
C ALA A 81 34.42 -9.75 -7.04
N GLY A 82 35.56 -9.07 -7.20
CA GLY A 82 36.85 -9.69 -7.55
C GLY A 82 37.93 -9.58 -6.47
N SER A 83 37.69 -8.84 -5.38
CA SER A 83 38.67 -8.68 -4.30
C SER A 83 38.00 -8.39 -2.96
N TRP A 84 38.36 -9.19 -1.95
CA TRP A 84 37.92 -9.03 -0.56
C TRP A 84 38.40 -7.73 0.08
N GLU A 85 39.44 -7.09 -0.45
CA GLU A 85 39.94 -5.83 0.09
C GLU A 85 38.92 -4.69 -0.03
N HIS A 86 38.16 -4.66 -1.14
CA HIS A 86 37.14 -3.65 -1.40
C HIS A 86 35.90 -3.78 -0.51
N TYR A 87 35.70 -4.90 0.19
CA TYR A 87 34.61 -4.99 1.18
C TYR A 87 34.78 -3.99 2.33
N ALA A 88 36.02 -3.56 2.60
CA ALA A 88 36.33 -2.54 3.60
C ALA A 88 35.95 -1.12 3.15
N ASP A 89 35.81 -0.87 1.84
CA ASP A 89 35.59 0.46 1.28
C ASP A 89 34.37 1.14 1.89
N ASN A 90 34.49 2.42 2.22
CA ASN A 90 33.46 3.15 2.94
C ASN A 90 32.47 3.81 1.96
N THR A 91 31.49 3.04 1.50
CA THR A 91 30.48 3.52 0.55
C THR A 91 29.37 4.34 1.23
N PRO A 92 28.66 5.23 0.50
CA PRO A 92 27.49 5.93 1.04
C PRO A 92 26.41 4.99 1.59
N LEU A 93 26.22 3.82 0.97
CA LEU A 93 25.25 2.83 1.42
C LEU A 93 25.67 2.14 2.72
N LYS A 94 26.97 1.83 2.91
CA LYS A 94 27.48 1.35 4.20
C LYS A 94 27.30 2.38 5.31
N GLN A 95 27.56 3.66 5.02
CA GLN A 95 27.31 4.74 5.99
C GLN A 95 25.82 4.83 6.36
N ALA A 96 24.92 4.69 5.38
CA ALA A 96 23.48 4.64 5.64
C ALA A 96 23.10 3.42 6.50
N ALA A 97 23.59 2.23 6.16
CA ALA A 97 23.34 1.01 6.94
C ALA A 97 23.79 1.16 8.40
N ARG A 98 24.95 1.78 8.64
CA ARG A 98 25.44 2.06 10.01
C ARG A 98 24.48 2.97 10.78
N ARG A 99 23.96 4.04 10.15
CA ARG A 99 22.94 4.90 10.77
C ARG A 99 21.66 4.12 11.09
N MET A 100 21.24 3.22 10.21
CA MET A 100 20.05 2.39 10.44
C MET A 100 20.23 1.41 11.60
N VAL A 101 21.41 0.79 11.74
CA VAL A 101 21.72 -0.08 12.89
C VAL A 101 21.63 0.71 14.20
N VAL A 102 22.21 1.90 14.26
CA VAL A 102 22.14 2.76 15.45
C VAL A 102 20.70 3.15 15.77
N MET A 103 19.91 3.54 14.76
CA MET A 103 18.50 3.91 14.92
C MET A 103 17.66 2.74 15.45
N MET A 104 17.77 1.57 14.82
CA MET A 104 17.04 0.36 15.21
C MET A 104 17.37 -0.04 16.66
N ASN A 105 18.65 -0.06 17.03
CA ASN A 105 19.06 -0.34 18.41
C ASN A 105 18.52 0.71 19.39
N SER A 106 18.51 2.00 19.00
CA SER A 106 17.98 3.09 19.83
C SER A 106 16.47 2.96 20.06
N ILE A 107 15.71 2.56 19.02
CA ILE A 107 14.27 2.33 19.14
C ILE A 107 13.98 1.17 20.11
N ASN A 108 14.70 0.05 19.96
CA ASN A 108 14.58 -1.11 20.85
C ASN A 108 14.91 -0.76 22.31
N GLN A 109 15.98 0.01 22.52
CA GLN A 109 16.37 0.42 23.86
C GLN A 109 15.34 1.37 24.49
N ALA A 110 14.90 2.39 23.74
CA ALA A 110 14.04 3.44 24.27
C ALA A 110 12.59 2.97 24.51
N ASN A 111 12.07 2.05 23.70
CA ASN A 111 10.64 1.73 23.69
C ASN A 111 10.32 0.29 24.09
N PHE A 112 11.29 -0.62 24.00
CA PHE A 112 11.07 -2.07 24.20
C PHE A 112 11.98 -2.66 25.28
N GLY A 113 12.59 -1.81 26.12
CA GLY A 113 13.46 -2.24 27.22
C GLY A 113 14.69 -3.02 26.75
N GLY A 114 15.18 -2.71 25.54
CA GLY A 114 16.31 -3.42 24.91
C GLY A 114 15.92 -4.74 24.24
N LYS A 115 14.65 -5.15 24.27
CA LYS A 115 14.18 -6.31 23.52
C LYS A 115 14.20 -6.02 22.03
N ARG A 116 14.55 -7.03 21.23
CA ARG A 116 14.61 -6.95 19.77
C ARG A 116 13.21 -7.08 19.17
N GLU A 117 12.46 -5.99 19.18
CA GLU A 117 11.12 -5.90 18.57
C GLU A 117 11.17 -5.23 17.18
N VAL A 118 12.08 -4.27 16.99
CA VAL A 118 12.36 -3.60 15.72
C VAL A 118 13.63 -4.17 15.10
N THR A 119 13.61 -4.51 13.82
CA THR A 119 14.76 -5.02 13.07
C THR A 119 14.82 -4.36 11.68
N CYS A 120 15.87 -4.63 10.91
CA CYS A 120 15.89 -4.22 9.50
C CYS A 120 14.66 -4.77 8.75
N TYR A 121 14.25 -6.01 9.03
CA TYR A 121 13.11 -6.64 8.37
C TYR A 121 11.77 -6.01 8.75
N THR A 122 11.60 -5.52 9.98
CA THR A 122 10.33 -4.87 10.39
C THR A 122 10.06 -3.60 9.58
N CYS A 123 11.13 -2.85 9.26
CA CYS A 123 11.03 -1.63 8.46
C CYS A 123 11.03 -1.92 6.95
N HIS A 124 11.97 -2.76 6.49
CA HIS A 124 12.19 -2.94 5.06
C HIS A 124 11.27 -3.98 4.42
N ARG A 125 10.95 -5.09 5.12
CA ARG A 125 10.08 -6.18 4.60
C ARG A 125 10.43 -6.69 3.19
N GLY A 126 11.70 -6.65 2.82
CA GLY A 126 12.16 -7.03 1.48
C GLY A 126 12.26 -5.86 0.48
N ASP A 127 11.94 -4.63 0.89
CA ASP A 127 12.18 -3.44 0.07
C ASP A 127 13.39 -2.66 0.56
N ARG A 128 14.24 -2.25 -0.38
CA ARG A 128 15.42 -1.43 -0.08
C ARG A 128 15.07 -0.10 0.60
N THR A 129 13.90 0.45 0.30
CA THR A 129 13.35 1.63 0.96
C THR A 129 12.07 1.22 1.69
N PRO A 130 11.97 1.42 3.02
CA PRO A 130 10.75 1.10 3.76
C PRO A 130 9.54 1.79 3.14
N ARG A 131 8.48 1.01 2.86
CA ARG A 131 7.18 1.57 2.49
C ARG A 131 6.53 2.18 3.72
N VAL A 132 6.01 3.39 3.58
CA VAL A 132 5.34 4.12 4.66
C VAL A 132 3.83 4.24 4.44
N THR A 133 3.36 3.84 3.26
CA THR A 133 1.94 3.79 2.89
C THR A 133 1.61 2.37 2.42
N PRO A 134 0.56 1.72 2.98
CA PRO A 134 0.06 0.46 2.44
C PRO A 134 -0.58 0.69 1.08
N THR A 135 -0.32 -0.21 0.13
CA THR A 135 -1.03 -0.22 -1.16
C THR A 135 -2.37 -0.94 -1.01
N ILE A 136 -3.33 -0.66 -1.91
CA ILE A 136 -4.58 -1.43 -1.93
C ILE A 136 -4.33 -2.91 -2.28
N ALA A 137 -3.31 -3.18 -3.09
CA ALA A 137 -2.88 -4.54 -3.40
C ALA A 137 -2.45 -5.34 -2.15
N ASP A 138 -1.77 -4.68 -1.19
CA ASP A 138 -1.37 -5.30 0.07
C ASP A 138 -2.59 -5.72 0.93
N VAL A 139 -3.64 -4.89 0.94
CA VAL A 139 -4.85 -5.11 1.77
C VAL A 139 -5.69 -6.26 1.22
N TYR A 140 -5.92 -6.30 -0.08
CA TYR A 140 -6.79 -7.29 -0.72
C TYR A 140 -6.04 -8.52 -1.27
N ASN A 141 -4.80 -8.72 -0.84
CA ASN A 141 -3.93 -9.84 -1.21
C ASN A 141 -3.87 -10.09 -2.73
N SER A 142 -3.75 -8.99 -3.49
CA SER A 142 -3.54 -9.05 -4.92
C SER A 142 -2.15 -9.65 -5.18
N THR A 143 -2.08 -10.71 -5.98
CA THR A 143 -0.80 -11.29 -6.45
C THR A 143 0.01 -10.31 -7.30
N PHE A 144 -0.59 -9.19 -7.70
CA PHE A 144 0.02 -8.11 -8.44
C PHE A 144 0.11 -6.86 -7.58
N ASN A 145 1.33 -6.51 -7.16
CA ASN A 145 1.61 -5.29 -6.41
C ASN A 145 2.53 -4.39 -7.25
N PRO A 146 1.96 -3.61 -8.20
CA PRO A 146 2.75 -2.58 -8.85
C PRO A 146 3.22 -1.61 -7.76
N ILE A 147 4.44 -1.10 -7.87
CA ILE A 147 4.88 -0.01 -6.98
C ILE A 147 3.93 1.16 -7.23
N GLU A 148 2.99 1.39 -6.32
CA GLU A 148 2.10 2.55 -6.34
C GLU A 148 2.82 3.68 -5.62
N PRO A 149 3.31 4.71 -6.36
CA PRO A 149 4.10 5.75 -5.75
C PRO A 149 3.18 6.62 -4.88
N ASP A 150 3.30 6.48 -3.58
CA ASP A 150 2.76 7.35 -2.54
C ASP A 150 3.62 8.62 -2.34
N GLN A 151 4.79 8.64 -2.97
CA GLN A 151 5.70 9.77 -3.04
C GLN A 151 5.61 10.48 -4.39
N LEU A 152 6.03 11.75 -4.41
CA LEU A 152 6.17 12.49 -5.65
C LEU A 152 7.24 11.84 -6.52
N LEU A 153 6.85 11.47 -7.74
CA LEU A 153 7.76 10.92 -8.72
C LEU A 153 8.87 11.93 -9.04
N PRO A 154 10.11 11.47 -9.30
CA PRO A 154 11.11 12.33 -9.90
C PRO A 154 10.56 12.88 -11.25
N PRO A 155 11.01 14.06 -11.71
CA PRO A 155 10.63 14.55 -13.03
C PRO A 155 10.96 13.49 -14.09
N ALA A 156 9.95 13.02 -14.84
CA ALA A 156 10.17 12.01 -15.88
C ALA A 156 10.95 12.55 -17.08
N SER A 157 11.53 11.63 -17.85
CA SER A 157 11.97 11.85 -19.22
C SER A 157 10.86 12.49 -20.04
N THR A 158 11.23 13.39 -20.94
CA THR A 158 10.35 14.39 -21.56
C THR A 158 9.24 13.86 -22.48
N GLU A 159 9.10 12.55 -22.72
CA GLU A 159 8.10 12.00 -23.66
C GLU A 159 7.56 10.60 -23.26
N PRO A 160 6.25 10.34 -23.46
CA PRO A 160 5.21 11.34 -23.74
C PRO A 160 4.99 12.26 -22.53
N SER A 161 4.66 13.52 -22.78
CA SER A 161 4.33 14.46 -21.70
C SER A 161 2.98 14.11 -21.07
N ALA A 162 2.77 14.54 -19.82
CA ALA A 162 1.48 14.37 -19.14
C ALA A 162 0.33 14.98 -19.95
N ASP A 163 0.56 16.12 -20.60
CA ASP A 163 -0.44 16.76 -21.46
C ASP A 163 -0.83 15.88 -22.65
N GLN A 164 0.14 15.20 -23.28
CA GLN A 164 -0.12 14.30 -24.40
C GLN A 164 -0.95 13.09 -23.96
N ILE A 165 -0.65 12.51 -22.80
CA ILE A 165 -1.41 11.38 -22.25
C ILE A 165 -2.84 11.81 -21.90
N LEU A 166 -3.00 12.97 -21.25
CA LEU A 166 -4.32 13.52 -20.90
C LEU A 166 -5.14 13.93 -22.14
N ASP A 167 -4.51 14.46 -23.19
CA ASP A 167 -5.19 14.73 -24.46
C ASP A 167 -5.62 13.44 -25.16
N LYS A 168 -4.77 12.41 -25.17
CA LYS A 168 -5.13 11.08 -25.68
C LYS A 168 -6.33 10.50 -24.93
N TYR A 169 -6.39 10.67 -23.61
CA TYR A 169 -7.55 10.28 -22.81
C TYR A 169 -8.83 11.04 -23.22
N ILE A 170 -8.76 12.37 -23.34
CA ILE A 170 -9.89 13.19 -23.79
C ILE A 170 -10.38 12.74 -25.17
N GLN A 171 -9.46 12.40 -26.09
CA GLN A 171 -9.82 11.88 -27.41
C GLN A 171 -10.43 10.47 -27.35
N ALA A 172 -9.86 9.57 -26.54
CA ALA A 172 -10.37 8.21 -26.35
C ALA A 172 -11.81 8.18 -25.81
N LEU A 173 -12.18 9.18 -25.00
CA LEU A 173 -13.53 9.34 -24.51
C LEU A 173 -14.55 9.82 -25.56
N GLY A 174 -14.11 10.27 -26.74
CA GLY A 174 -14.97 10.85 -27.79
C GLY A 174 -14.64 12.29 -28.17
N GLY A 175 -13.59 12.87 -27.57
CA GLY A 175 -13.09 14.21 -27.88
C GLY A 175 -13.80 15.33 -27.11
N ALA A 176 -13.11 16.48 -26.96
CA ALA A 176 -13.56 17.60 -26.14
C ALA A 176 -14.94 18.15 -26.52
N GLN A 177 -15.26 18.19 -27.82
CA GLN A 177 -16.56 18.67 -28.30
C GLN A 177 -17.71 17.76 -27.89
N GLN A 178 -17.51 16.44 -27.89
CA GLN A 178 -18.55 15.50 -27.52
C GLN A 178 -18.73 15.44 -26.00
N LEU A 179 -17.61 15.48 -25.26
CA LEU A 179 -17.63 15.60 -23.80
C LEU A 179 -18.36 16.86 -23.33
N ALA A 180 -18.18 18.00 -24.01
CA ALA A 180 -18.88 19.24 -23.67
C ALA A 180 -20.40 19.17 -23.85
N LYS A 181 -20.93 18.21 -24.63
CA LYS A 181 -22.37 17.98 -24.79
C LYS A 181 -22.97 17.12 -23.69
N LEU A 182 -22.15 16.43 -22.89
CA LEU A 182 -22.60 15.66 -21.74
C LEU A 182 -22.66 16.58 -20.51
N THR A 183 -23.86 17.05 -20.18
CA THR A 183 -24.07 18.04 -19.10
C THR A 183 -24.59 17.41 -17.81
N SER A 184 -25.16 16.22 -17.90
CA SER A 184 -25.62 15.43 -16.77
C SER A 184 -25.74 13.96 -17.17
N PHE A 185 -25.82 13.08 -16.18
CA PHE A 185 -26.30 11.72 -16.39
C PHE A 185 -26.84 11.11 -15.09
N ALA A 186 -27.76 10.16 -15.23
CA ALA A 186 -28.24 9.32 -14.15
C ALA A 186 -27.91 7.86 -14.43
N ILE A 187 -27.41 7.15 -13.42
CA ILE A 187 -27.04 5.74 -13.48
C ILE A 187 -27.93 4.96 -12.53
N LYS A 188 -28.30 3.75 -12.97
CA LYS A 188 -28.83 2.69 -12.12
C LYS A 188 -27.98 1.45 -12.27
N GLY A 189 -27.85 0.69 -11.20
CA GLY A 189 -27.09 -0.55 -11.21
C GLY A 189 -27.09 -1.26 -9.87
N THR A 190 -26.09 -2.11 -9.66
CA THR A 190 -25.85 -2.79 -8.40
C THR A 190 -24.50 -2.38 -7.79
N SER A 191 -24.50 -2.24 -6.47
CA SER A 191 -23.36 -1.95 -5.62
C SER A 191 -23.17 -3.16 -4.71
N GLN A 192 -21.96 -3.72 -4.68
CA GLN A 192 -21.64 -4.88 -3.86
C GLN A 192 -20.36 -4.61 -3.09
N ALA A 193 -20.47 -4.53 -1.76
CA ALA A 193 -19.31 -4.49 -0.89
C ALA A 193 -18.70 -5.89 -0.70
N TYR A 194 -17.45 -5.95 -0.24
CA TYR A 194 -16.76 -7.21 0.02
C TYR A 194 -17.57 -8.12 0.95
N ALA A 195 -17.85 -9.35 0.49
CA ALA A 195 -18.64 -10.35 1.22
C ALA A 195 -20.09 -9.92 1.58
N GLU A 196 -20.62 -8.83 0.99
CA GLU A 196 -22.01 -8.42 1.13
C GLU A 196 -22.87 -8.87 -0.07
N LEU A 197 -24.20 -8.84 0.12
CA LEU A 197 -25.16 -8.93 -0.97
C LEU A 197 -25.04 -7.71 -1.90
N ALA A 198 -25.45 -7.87 -3.16
CA ALA A 198 -25.55 -6.77 -4.10
C ALA A 198 -26.83 -5.97 -3.83
N TYR A 199 -26.69 -4.66 -3.65
CA TYR A 199 -27.79 -3.71 -3.43
C TYR A 199 -28.01 -2.81 -4.65
N PRO A 200 -29.25 -2.39 -4.95
CA PRO A 200 -29.49 -1.37 -5.97
C PRO A 200 -28.75 -0.07 -5.61
N PHE A 201 -28.13 0.57 -6.61
CA PHE A 201 -27.61 1.92 -6.46
C PHE A 201 -28.09 2.86 -7.57
N GLU A 202 -28.13 4.14 -7.23
CA GLU A 202 -28.32 5.24 -8.15
C GLU A 202 -27.11 6.19 -8.07
N LEU A 203 -26.70 6.72 -9.21
CA LEU A 203 -25.70 7.80 -9.26
C LEU A 203 -26.21 8.93 -10.15
N TYR A 204 -26.10 10.15 -9.64
CA TYR A 204 -26.49 11.38 -10.31
C TYR A 204 -25.27 12.27 -10.47
N ALA A 205 -24.96 12.66 -11.70
CA ALA A 205 -23.85 13.55 -12.00
C ALA A 205 -24.34 14.75 -12.82
N LYS A 206 -23.86 15.94 -12.48
CA LYS A 206 -24.17 17.17 -13.20
C LYS A 206 -22.93 18.04 -13.34
N ALA A 207 -22.65 18.47 -14.57
CA ALA A 207 -21.53 19.33 -14.88
C ALA A 207 -21.68 20.70 -14.18
N PRO A 208 -20.57 21.35 -13.77
CA PRO A 208 -19.20 20.88 -13.99
C PRO A 208 -18.70 19.88 -12.94
N ASN A 209 -19.34 19.77 -11.77
CA ASN A 209 -18.71 19.13 -10.63
C ASN A 209 -19.67 18.68 -9.51
N GLN A 210 -20.92 18.32 -9.81
CA GLN A 210 -21.85 17.77 -8.81
C GLN A 210 -21.98 16.26 -8.99
N LEU A 211 -21.93 15.52 -7.88
CA LEU A 211 -22.01 14.06 -7.89
C LEU A 211 -22.77 13.57 -6.66
N THR A 212 -23.65 12.60 -6.83
CA THR A 212 -24.35 11.93 -5.74
C THR A 212 -24.44 10.45 -6.02
N THR A 213 -24.11 9.62 -5.04
CA THR A 213 -24.28 8.16 -5.09
C THR A 213 -25.16 7.74 -3.94
N ILE A 214 -26.17 6.91 -4.23
CA ILE A 214 -27.13 6.38 -3.26
C ILE A 214 -27.14 4.87 -3.42
N THR A 215 -26.86 4.11 -2.36
CA THR A 215 -27.04 2.65 -2.32
C THR A 215 -28.20 2.32 -1.39
N HIS A 216 -29.17 1.56 -1.89
CA HIS A 216 -30.39 1.20 -1.18
C HIS A 216 -30.19 -0.13 -0.45
N THR A 217 -29.87 -0.08 0.85
CA THR A 217 -29.66 -1.27 1.69
C THR A 217 -30.90 -1.58 2.54
N GLU A 218 -30.94 -2.76 3.14
CA GLU A 218 -31.99 -3.13 4.10
C GLU A 218 -31.98 -2.24 5.35
N ALA A 219 -30.81 -1.77 5.78
CA ALA A 219 -30.63 -0.88 6.93
C ALA A 219 -30.97 0.59 6.63
N GLY A 220 -31.21 0.94 5.35
CA GLY A 220 -31.45 2.29 4.87
C GLY A 220 -30.48 2.75 3.79
N ASP A 221 -30.68 3.96 3.28
CA ASP A 221 -29.84 4.49 2.19
C ASP A 221 -28.44 4.89 2.68
N ARG A 222 -27.40 4.41 1.99
CA ARG A 222 -26.04 4.92 2.07
C ARG A 222 -25.87 5.98 0.99
N THR A 223 -25.68 7.24 1.37
CA THR A 223 -25.64 8.39 0.44
C THR A 223 -24.33 9.16 0.56
N THR A 224 -23.64 9.37 -0.55
CA THR A 224 -22.50 10.30 -0.65
C THR A 224 -22.85 11.40 -1.62
N VAL A 225 -22.71 12.66 -1.20
CA VAL A 225 -22.99 13.87 -2.00
C VAL A 225 -21.74 14.73 -2.09
N TYR A 226 -21.48 15.26 -3.28
CA TYR A 226 -20.62 16.42 -3.52
C TYR A 226 -21.40 17.46 -4.32
N ASP A 227 -21.62 18.63 -3.73
CA ASP A 227 -22.49 19.69 -4.29
C ASP A 227 -21.76 20.60 -5.30
N GLY A 228 -20.48 20.35 -5.57
CA GLY A 228 -19.58 21.21 -6.33
C GLY A 228 -18.61 22.02 -5.47
N ARG A 229 -18.80 22.04 -4.15
CA ARG A 229 -17.97 22.76 -3.19
C ARG A 229 -17.76 22.00 -1.88
N ASN A 230 -18.82 21.47 -1.31
CA ASN A 230 -18.87 20.69 -0.08
C ASN A 230 -19.31 19.26 -0.39
N GLY A 231 -19.09 18.35 0.56
CA GLY A 231 -19.63 17.02 0.45
C GLY A 231 -20.03 16.44 1.80
N TRP A 232 -20.83 15.37 1.74
CA TRP A 232 -21.34 14.67 2.91
C TRP A 232 -21.46 13.18 2.63
N VAL A 233 -21.34 12.41 3.69
CA VAL A 233 -21.68 10.99 3.72
C VAL A 233 -22.76 10.77 4.77
N ALA A 234 -23.85 10.12 4.38
CA ALA A 234 -24.97 9.72 5.21
C ALA A 234 -25.10 8.20 5.17
N MET A 235 -25.07 7.54 6.32
CA MET A 235 -25.13 6.07 6.43
C MET A 235 -25.98 5.66 7.65
N PRO A 236 -26.67 4.51 7.60
CA PRO A 236 -27.33 3.93 8.77
C PRO A 236 -26.38 3.80 9.97
N THR A 237 -26.93 3.86 11.19
CA THR A 237 -26.14 3.75 12.43
C THR A 237 -25.48 2.39 12.60
N ASP A 238 -26.01 1.36 11.94
CA ASP A 238 -25.44 0.01 11.93
C ASP A 238 -24.14 -0.06 11.11
N ASP A 239 -23.97 0.86 10.14
CA ASP A 239 -22.76 0.97 9.32
C ASP A 239 -21.73 1.94 9.92
N LYS A 240 -22.18 3.07 10.47
CA LYS A 240 -21.32 4.11 11.03
C LYS A 240 -21.91 4.69 12.32
N PRO A 241 -21.08 4.95 13.35
CA PRO A 241 -21.55 5.49 14.63
C PRO A 241 -22.11 6.92 14.50
N ILE A 242 -21.71 7.66 13.46
CA ILE A 242 -22.23 9.00 13.16
C ILE A 242 -22.94 8.92 11.80
N PRO A 243 -24.28 9.07 11.76
CA PRO A 243 -25.07 8.79 10.56
C PRO A 243 -24.98 9.86 9.47
N LEU A 244 -24.35 11.01 9.76
CA LEU A 244 -24.11 12.08 8.80
C LEU A 244 -22.82 12.83 9.15
N LEU A 245 -21.86 12.82 8.22
CA LEU A 245 -20.58 13.52 8.35
C LEU A 245 -20.32 14.39 7.11
N PRO A 246 -19.73 15.59 7.27
CA PRO A 246 -19.16 16.30 6.13
C PRO A 246 -17.90 15.58 5.64
N LEU A 247 -17.68 15.59 4.33
CA LEU A 247 -16.38 15.24 3.75
C LEU A 247 -15.40 16.40 4.02
N ILE A 248 -14.21 16.07 4.48
CA ILE A 248 -13.17 17.04 4.83
C ILE A 248 -11.84 16.64 4.21
N GLN A 249 -10.93 17.61 4.07
CA GLN A 249 -9.55 17.39 3.65
C GLN A 249 -9.45 16.49 2.40
N GLY A 250 -8.71 15.37 2.49
CA GLY A 250 -8.48 14.43 1.39
C GLY A 250 -9.77 13.83 0.84
N ASP A 251 -10.79 13.59 1.67
CA ASP A 251 -12.06 13.01 1.21
C ASP A 251 -12.85 14.00 0.36
N LEU A 252 -12.84 15.29 0.74
CA LEU A 252 -13.48 16.35 -0.06
C LEU A 252 -12.74 16.57 -1.38
N ILE A 253 -11.41 16.52 -1.36
CA ILE A 253 -10.57 16.59 -2.56
C ILE A 253 -10.84 15.40 -3.48
N GLY A 254 -10.96 14.20 -2.91
CA GLY A 254 -11.31 12.98 -3.64
C GLY A 254 -12.67 13.09 -4.32
N ALA A 255 -13.70 13.52 -3.59
CA ALA A 255 -15.03 13.72 -4.14
C ALA A 255 -15.07 14.76 -5.27
N LYS A 256 -14.31 15.86 -5.15
CA LYS A 256 -14.12 16.84 -6.22
C LYS A 256 -13.47 16.22 -7.46
N LEU A 257 -12.44 15.40 -7.27
CA LEU A 257 -11.74 14.75 -8.37
C LEU A 257 -12.63 13.71 -9.06
N ASP A 258 -13.37 12.90 -8.31
CA ASP A 258 -14.33 11.92 -8.84
C ASP A 258 -15.42 12.61 -9.68
N ALA A 259 -15.97 13.73 -9.18
CA ALA A 259 -16.92 14.54 -9.93
C ALA A 259 -16.30 15.18 -11.19
N THR A 260 -15.01 15.56 -11.13
CA THR A 260 -14.28 16.10 -12.28
C THR A 260 -14.01 15.04 -13.35
N ILE A 261 -13.73 13.80 -12.96
CA ILE A 261 -13.50 12.69 -13.89
C ILE A 261 -14.78 12.26 -14.61
N CYS A 262 -15.95 12.47 -13.99
CA CYS A 262 -17.24 12.34 -14.67
C CYS A 262 -17.41 13.33 -15.84
N PHE A 263 -16.72 14.48 -15.79
CA PHE A 263 -16.73 15.54 -16.82
C PHE A 263 -15.31 16.03 -17.12
N PRO A 264 -14.46 15.20 -17.77
CA PRO A 264 -13.00 15.33 -17.71
C PRO A 264 -12.41 16.43 -18.60
N THR A 265 -13.22 17.36 -19.14
CA THR A 265 -12.73 18.49 -19.93
C THR A 265 -11.79 19.41 -19.12
N ALA A 266 -11.95 19.45 -17.80
CA ALA A 266 -11.11 20.21 -16.89
C ALA A 266 -10.04 19.36 -16.15
N ILE A 267 -9.77 18.13 -16.61
CA ILE A 267 -8.88 17.21 -15.89
C ILE A 267 -7.46 17.79 -15.73
N LYS A 268 -6.94 18.49 -16.73
CA LYS A 268 -5.61 19.11 -16.70
C LYS A 268 -5.47 20.17 -15.61
N GLN A 269 -6.58 20.84 -15.25
CA GLN A 269 -6.65 21.86 -14.20
C GLN A 269 -7.07 21.27 -12.84
N ALA A 270 -7.47 19.99 -12.79
CA ALA A 270 -7.91 19.34 -11.57
C ALA A 270 -6.76 19.14 -10.57
N LEU A 271 -5.54 18.95 -11.09
CA LEU A 271 -4.32 18.70 -10.33
C LEU A 271 -3.18 19.60 -10.82
N ALA A 272 -2.16 19.75 -9.99
CA ALA A 272 -0.95 20.52 -10.29
C ALA A 272 0.26 19.60 -10.52
N GLN A 273 1.37 20.20 -10.99
CA GLN A 273 2.70 19.56 -11.04
C GLN A 273 2.72 18.16 -11.67
N TRP A 274 2.07 18.03 -12.82
CA TRP A 274 1.99 16.78 -13.56
C TRP A 274 3.37 16.19 -13.87
N ARG A 275 3.51 14.90 -13.62
CA ARG A 275 4.70 14.08 -13.83
C ARG A 275 4.26 12.78 -14.48
N VAL A 276 5.11 12.23 -15.33
CA VAL A 276 4.89 10.90 -15.91
C VAL A 276 5.75 9.90 -15.13
N SER A 277 5.28 8.67 -14.96
CA SER A 277 6.12 7.59 -14.46
C SER A 277 6.62 6.75 -15.62
N THR A 278 7.62 5.91 -15.36
CA THR A 278 7.92 4.78 -16.25
C THR A 278 6.64 3.95 -16.42
N PRO A 279 6.30 3.52 -17.64
CA PRO A 279 5.17 2.62 -17.87
C PRO A 279 5.28 1.39 -16.97
N ILE A 280 4.14 0.95 -16.45
CA ILE A 280 4.03 -0.27 -15.66
C ILE A 280 2.93 -1.14 -16.26
N THR A 281 2.89 -2.40 -15.87
CA THR A 281 1.73 -3.25 -16.14
C THR A 281 0.77 -3.15 -14.96
N VAL A 282 -0.54 -3.19 -15.19
CA VAL A 282 -1.60 -3.33 -14.18
C VAL A 282 -2.63 -4.30 -14.72
N ASN A 283 -2.91 -5.41 -14.01
CA ASN A 283 -3.85 -6.45 -14.44
C ASN A 283 -3.62 -6.90 -15.90
N ASP A 284 -2.36 -7.22 -16.24
CA ASP A 284 -1.91 -7.61 -17.60
C ASP A 284 -2.11 -6.55 -18.70
N LYS A 285 -2.38 -5.28 -18.33
CA LYS A 285 -2.43 -4.14 -19.25
C LYS A 285 -1.21 -3.26 -19.07
N ASP A 286 -0.53 -2.93 -20.15
CA ASP A 286 0.47 -1.87 -20.14
C ASP A 286 -0.24 -0.53 -19.95
N VAL A 287 0.22 0.25 -18.97
CA VAL A 287 -0.37 1.55 -18.62
C VAL A 287 0.66 2.67 -18.61
N GLU A 288 0.24 3.82 -19.13
CA GLU A 288 0.92 5.09 -18.98
C GLU A 288 0.46 5.72 -17.66
N VAL A 289 1.40 6.02 -16.76
CA VAL A 289 1.07 6.58 -15.43
C VAL A 289 1.37 8.07 -15.42
N VAL A 290 0.38 8.85 -15.04
CA VAL A 290 0.51 10.29 -14.82
C VAL A 290 0.20 10.60 -13.36
N GLN A 291 1.14 11.21 -12.67
CA GLN A 291 0.98 11.69 -11.31
C GLN A 291 0.79 13.20 -11.30
N GLY A 292 -0.32 13.66 -10.73
CA GLY A 292 -0.51 15.06 -10.36
C GLY A 292 -0.49 15.24 -8.85
N THR A 293 -0.58 16.47 -8.40
CA THR A 293 -0.69 16.81 -6.97
C THR A 293 -1.99 17.54 -6.67
N ALA A 294 -2.64 17.12 -5.59
CA ALA A 294 -3.81 17.78 -5.01
C ALA A 294 -3.42 18.57 -3.74
N ASP A 295 -4.40 19.22 -3.12
CA ASP A 295 -4.23 19.93 -1.84
C ASP A 295 -3.10 20.99 -1.81
N GLY A 296 -3.00 21.79 -2.89
CA GLY A 296 -1.95 22.80 -3.01
C GLY A 296 -0.55 22.20 -3.22
N GLY A 297 -0.46 20.97 -3.74
CA GLY A 297 0.80 20.33 -4.08
C GLY A 297 1.27 19.25 -3.10
N ARG A 298 0.47 18.93 -2.08
CA ARG A 298 0.90 18.11 -0.93
C ARG A 298 0.66 16.62 -1.11
N THR A 299 -0.42 16.24 -1.77
CA THR A 299 -0.85 14.83 -1.87
C THR A 299 -0.82 14.37 -3.31
N PRO A 300 -0.07 13.30 -3.64
CA PRO A 300 -0.05 12.78 -5.00
C PRO A 300 -1.41 12.19 -5.38
N VAL A 301 -1.69 12.19 -6.68
CA VAL A 301 -2.77 11.44 -7.30
C VAL A 301 -2.19 10.79 -8.54
N ASN A 302 -2.29 9.47 -8.61
CA ASN A 302 -1.83 8.67 -9.73
C ASN A 302 -3.01 8.31 -10.62
N LEU A 303 -2.90 8.58 -11.91
CA LEU A 303 -3.84 8.20 -12.95
C LEU A 303 -3.14 7.22 -13.91
N TYR A 304 -3.77 6.08 -14.18
CA TYR A 304 -3.22 5.02 -14.99
C TYR A 304 -4.09 4.86 -16.24
N PHE A 305 -3.49 5.09 -17.40
CA PHE A 305 -4.17 5.05 -18.69
C PHE A 305 -3.72 3.82 -19.47
N ASP A 306 -4.65 3.03 -19.99
CA ASP A 306 -4.33 1.91 -20.87
C ASP A 306 -3.57 2.42 -22.11
N SER A 307 -2.35 1.92 -22.33
CA SER A 307 -1.49 2.43 -23.39
C SER A 307 -2.06 2.21 -24.80
N LYS A 308 -2.95 1.23 -24.99
CA LYS A 308 -3.57 0.91 -26.28
C LYS A 308 -4.79 1.79 -26.55
N THR A 309 -5.66 1.94 -25.57
CA THR A 309 -6.95 2.64 -25.75
C THR A 309 -6.90 4.12 -25.34
N GLY A 310 -5.98 4.50 -24.45
CA GLY A 310 -5.94 5.81 -23.82
C GLY A 310 -6.97 6.01 -22.71
N LEU A 311 -7.78 5.00 -22.38
CA LEU A 311 -8.81 5.10 -21.34
C LEU A 311 -8.19 5.01 -19.95
N LEU A 312 -8.73 5.79 -19.00
CA LEU A 312 -8.36 5.69 -17.59
C LEU A 312 -8.81 4.31 -17.06
N VAL A 313 -7.87 3.51 -16.56
CA VAL A 313 -8.19 2.19 -15.99
C VAL A 313 -8.03 2.16 -14.48
N ARG A 314 -7.24 3.07 -13.91
CA ARG A 314 -7.10 3.22 -12.46
C ARG A 314 -6.84 4.66 -12.06
N GLN A 315 -7.37 5.03 -10.90
CA GLN A 315 -6.93 6.18 -10.12
C GLN A 315 -6.51 5.71 -8.73
N VAL A 316 -5.44 6.28 -8.19
CA VAL A 316 -5.08 6.16 -6.77
C VAL A 316 -4.89 7.57 -6.20
N ARG A 317 -5.59 7.88 -5.10
CA ARG A 317 -5.48 9.14 -4.36
C ARG A 317 -5.25 8.84 -2.89
N TYR A 318 -4.72 9.83 -2.16
CA TYR A 318 -4.38 9.67 -0.75
C TYR A 318 -5.02 10.74 0.11
N THR A 319 -5.42 10.34 1.33
CA THR A 319 -5.79 11.24 2.42
C THR A 319 -4.70 11.19 3.49
N ASP A 320 -4.21 12.36 3.91
CA ASP A 320 -3.20 12.46 4.97
C ASP A 320 -3.83 12.20 6.35
N THR A 321 -3.25 11.28 7.11
CA THR A 321 -3.67 10.97 8.49
C THR A 321 -2.51 11.16 9.44
N LYS A 322 -2.79 11.18 10.74
CA LYS A 322 -1.73 11.32 11.77
C LYS A 322 -0.73 10.17 11.79
N VAL A 323 -1.04 9.04 11.15
CA VAL A 323 -0.21 7.83 11.17
C VAL A 323 0.29 7.41 9.77
N GLY A 324 0.02 8.21 8.74
CA GLY A 324 0.44 7.94 7.36
C GLY A 324 -0.65 8.27 6.34
N LEU A 325 -0.35 8.04 5.06
CA LEU A 325 -1.32 8.23 3.99
C LEU A 325 -2.31 7.06 3.97
N SER A 326 -3.59 7.38 3.77
CA SER A 326 -4.65 6.41 3.50
C SER A 326 -4.98 6.44 2.01
N ALA A 327 -4.73 5.32 1.32
CA ALA A 327 -5.00 5.20 -0.11
C ALA A 327 -6.48 4.91 -0.38
N THR A 328 -6.99 5.50 -1.45
CA THR A 328 -8.24 5.12 -2.11
C THR A 328 -7.95 4.89 -3.59
N GLN A 329 -8.26 3.70 -4.07
CA GLN A 329 -8.11 3.27 -5.46
C GLN A 329 -9.48 3.13 -6.12
N ILE A 330 -9.59 3.57 -7.37
CA ILE A 330 -10.73 3.28 -8.22
C ILE A 330 -10.22 2.61 -9.50
N ASP A 331 -10.65 1.38 -9.75
CA ASP A 331 -10.42 0.67 -11.01
C ASP A 331 -11.65 0.79 -11.91
N TYR A 332 -11.46 1.20 -13.17
CA TYR A 332 -12.52 1.36 -14.16
C TYR A 332 -12.46 0.26 -15.22
N ASP A 333 -13.62 -0.26 -15.60
CA ASP A 333 -13.74 -1.34 -16.57
C ASP A 333 -15.06 -1.26 -17.37
N ASP A 334 -15.18 -2.09 -18.40
CA ASP A 334 -16.38 -2.20 -19.25
C ASP A 334 -16.79 -0.84 -19.84
N TYR A 335 -15.88 -0.17 -20.54
CA TYR A 335 -16.19 1.09 -21.21
C TYR A 335 -17.14 0.89 -22.39
N ARG A 336 -18.26 1.62 -22.40
CA ARG A 336 -19.28 1.58 -23.46
C ARG A 336 -19.61 2.98 -23.97
N ASP A 337 -20.09 3.07 -25.20
CA ASP A 337 -20.57 4.34 -25.76
C ASP A 337 -21.92 4.73 -25.15
N VAL A 338 -22.00 5.95 -24.63
CA VAL A 338 -23.23 6.58 -24.14
C VAL A 338 -23.29 7.99 -24.71
N ALA A 339 -24.23 8.23 -25.62
CA ALA A 339 -24.34 9.49 -26.36
C ALA A 339 -22.99 9.96 -26.97
N GLY A 340 -22.22 9.04 -27.55
CA GLY A 340 -20.93 9.33 -28.18
C GLY A 340 -19.77 9.57 -27.22
N VAL A 341 -19.95 9.32 -25.92
CA VAL A 341 -18.90 9.37 -24.91
C VAL A 341 -18.62 7.97 -24.38
N LYS A 342 -17.34 7.56 -24.27
CA LYS A 342 -16.98 6.30 -23.61
C LYS A 342 -17.13 6.44 -22.10
N MET A 343 -18.01 5.65 -21.50
CA MET A 343 -18.30 5.68 -20.06
C MET A 343 -18.07 4.30 -19.43
N PRO A 344 -17.48 4.20 -18.23
CA PRO A 344 -17.30 2.90 -17.56
C PRO A 344 -18.66 2.35 -17.08
N TYR A 345 -18.94 1.09 -17.37
CA TYR A 345 -20.10 0.36 -16.86
C TYR A 345 -19.76 -0.52 -15.65
N LYS A 346 -18.49 -0.57 -15.26
CA LYS A 346 -18.05 -1.22 -14.03
C LYS A 346 -16.93 -0.42 -13.41
N TRP A 347 -16.96 -0.26 -12.10
CA TRP A 347 -15.80 0.23 -11.37
C TRP A 347 -15.73 -0.38 -9.97
N THR A 348 -14.52 -0.45 -9.42
CA THR A 348 -14.28 -0.93 -8.07
C THR A 348 -13.59 0.16 -7.27
N THR A 349 -14.23 0.64 -6.22
CA THR A 349 -13.63 1.57 -5.26
C THR A 349 -13.09 0.77 -4.09
N SER A 350 -11.80 0.91 -3.79
CA SER A 350 -11.11 0.18 -2.71
C SER A 350 -10.39 1.17 -1.80
N TRP A 351 -10.48 0.95 -0.50
CA TRP A 351 -9.78 1.69 0.54
C TRP A 351 -9.33 0.72 1.65
N LEU A 352 -8.62 1.23 2.66
CA LEU A 352 -7.88 0.37 3.61
C LEU A 352 -8.75 -0.58 4.43
N ASP A 353 -10.04 -0.28 4.63
CA ASP A 353 -10.98 -1.10 5.41
C ASP A 353 -12.25 -1.50 4.65
N GLY A 354 -12.29 -1.31 3.32
CA GLY A 354 -13.43 -1.75 2.52
C GLY A 354 -13.25 -1.61 1.00
N GLN A 355 -14.07 -2.34 0.27
CA GLN A 355 -14.11 -2.33 -1.19
C GLN A 355 -15.57 -2.44 -1.63
N THR A 356 -15.94 -1.70 -2.67
CA THR A 356 -17.25 -1.77 -3.31
C THR A 356 -17.10 -1.84 -4.82
N VAL A 357 -17.75 -2.85 -5.42
CA VAL A 357 -17.89 -3.00 -6.87
C VAL A 357 -19.23 -2.41 -7.30
N PHE A 358 -19.20 -1.53 -8.28
CA PHE A 358 -20.38 -0.96 -8.92
C PHE A 358 -20.51 -1.54 -10.31
N THR A 359 -21.70 -2.03 -10.65
CA THR A 359 -22.05 -2.54 -11.98
C THR A 359 -23.25 -1.77 -12.51
N VAL A 360 -23.07 -1.07 -13.64
CA VAL A 360 -24.11 -0.27 -14.28
C VAL A 360 -25.03 -1.17 -15.11
N THR A 361 -26.32 -1.06 -14.86
CA THR A 361 -27.35 -1.69 -15.72
C THR A 361 -27.97 -0.67 -16.67
N GLN A 362 -27.99 0.60 -16.30
CA GLN A 362 -28.55 1.67 -17.13
C GLN A 362 -27.83 3.00 -16.89
N MET A 363 -27.52 3.72 -17.97
CA MET A 363 -27.02 5.08 -17.93
C MET A 363 -27.83 5.97 -18.87
N GLN A 364 -28.41 7.05 -18.33
CA GLN A 364 -29.22 8.01 -19.08
C GLN A 364 -28.46 9.35 -19.17
N PRO A 365 -27.92 9.72 -20.33
CA PRO A 365 -27.21 10.98 -20.52
C PRO A 365 -28.18 12.17 -20.66
N ASN A 366 -27.73 13.36 -20.27
CA ASN A 366 -28.40 14.65 -20.46
C ASN A 366 -29.82 14.72 -19.90
N VAL A 367 -30.08 14.01 -18.80
CA VAL A 367 -31.37 14.04 -18.10
C VAL A 367 -31.48 15.25 -17.17
N SER A 368 -32.69 15.76 -16.99
CA SER A 368 -32.96 16.74 -15.93
C SER A 368 -32.88 16.06 -14.57
N ILE A 369 -32.05 16.60 -13.67
CA ILE A 369 -31.86 16.08 -12.31
C ILE A 369 -32.30 17.16 -11.33
N ASP A 370 -33.18 16.78 -10.40
CA ASP A 370 -33.61 17.66 -9.32
C ASP A 370 -32.40 18.14 -8.50
N ALA A 371 -32.31 19.46 -8.29
CA ALA A 371 -31.24 20.07 -7.50
C ALA A 371 -31.18 19.52 -6.06
N ALA A 372 -32.31 19.04 -5.51
CA ALA A 372 -32.36 18.40 -4.21
C ALA A 372 -31.49 17.15 -4.10
N LYS A 373 -31.19 16.46 -5.22
CA LYS A 373 -30.29 15.29 -5.23
C LYS A 373 -28.86 15.65 -4.84
N PHE A 374 -28.43 16.90 -5.07
CA PHE A 374 -27.09 17.39 -4.75
C PHE A 374 -27.02 18.20 -3.46
N ALA A 375 -28.14 18.35 -2.74
CA ALA A 375 -28.16 19.03 -1.46
C ALA A 375 -27.58 18.13 -0.35
N LYS A 376 -27.22 18.74 0.78
CA LYS A 376 -26.84 18.00 1.99
C LYS A 376 -27.91 16.96 2.31
N PRO A 377 -27.56 15.66 2.40
CA PRO A 377 -28.54 14.61 2.67
C PRO A 377 -29.03 14.70 4.12
N ALA A 378 -30.24 14.20 4.35
CA ALA A 378 -30.73 13.93 5.70
C ALA A 378 -30.02 12.68 6.26
N PRO A 379 -29.84 12.56 7.58
CA PRO A 379 -29.44 11.30 8.20
C PRO A 379 -30.42 10.19 7.82
N PRO A 380 -29.94 8.97 7.48
CA PRO A 380 -30.82 7.86 7.16
C PRO A 380 -31.73 7.55 8.36
N LYS A 381 -33.00 7.24 8.08
CA LYS A 381 -33.91 6.78 9.12
C LYS A 381 -33.43 5.40 9.59
N PRO A 382 -33.41 5.10 10.90
CA PRO A 382 -33.16 3.75 11.39
C PRO A 382 -34.14 2.78 10.72
N ALA A 383 -33.70 1.56 10.41
CA ALA A 383 -34.60 0.50 10.00
C ALA A 383 -35.71 0.36 11.06
N ASN A 384 -36.97 0.33 10.64
CA ASN A 384 -38.06 0.02 11.56
C ASN A 384 -37.86 -1.42 12.06
N PRO A 385 -37.91 -1.67 13.39
CA PRO A 385 -37.66 -2.98 13.97
C PRO A 385 -38.69 -4.04 13.54
#